data_AF-A0A2G1BP13-F1
#
_entry.id   AF-A0A2G1BP13-F1
#
_cell.length_a   1.000
_cell.length_b   1.000
_cell.length_c   1.000
_cell.angle_alpha   90.00
_cell.angle_beta   90.00
_cell.angle_gamma   90.00
#
_symmetry.space_group_name_H-M   'P 1'
#
loop_
_entity.id
_entity.type
_entity.pdbx_description
1 polymer ?
#
loop_
_entity_poly.entity_id
_entity_poly.type
_entity_poly.pdbx_seq_one_letter_code
_entity_poly.pdbx_strand_id
1 'polypeptide(L)' 'MQRLFERAGSTFSEFVLGERLARAHRLLTDPGRTASSISTIAFESGFGDLSYFNRTFRRHFGATPSEIRAGPRRS' A
#
# COMPACT_ATOMS: atom_id res chain seq x y z
N MET A 1 -31.36 0.39 -13.66
CA MET A 1 -30.92 0.10 -12.28
C MET A 1 -29.49 -0.46 -12.29
N GLN A 2 -28.48 0.32 -12.71
CA GLN A 2 -27.08 -0.17 -12.77
C GLN A 2 -26.06 0.71 -12.01
N ARG A 3 -26.40 1.97 -11.68
CA ARG A 3 -25.44 2.92 -11.09
C ARG A 3 -25.28 2.84 -9.56
N LEU A 4 -26.14 2.10 -8.86
CA LEU A 4 -26.07 2.02 -7.39
C LEU A 4 -25.05 0.98 -6.92
N PHE A 5 -24.91 -0.13 -7.65
CA PHE A 5 -23.94 -1.18 -7.34
C PHE A 5 -22.50 -0.76 -7.63
N GLU A 6 -22.28 0.09 -8.63
CA GLU A 6 -20.95 0.63 -8.97
C GLU A 6 -20.39 1.53 -7.86
N ARG A 7 -21.22 2.36 -7.22
CA ARG A 7 -20.82 3.21 -6.09
C ARG A 7 -20.53 2.39 -4.83
N ALA A 8 -21.36 1.41 -4.49
CA ALA A 8 -21.10 0.55 -3.33
C ALA A 8 -19.84 -0.32 -3.52
N GLY A 9 -19.66 -0.88 -4.72
CA GLY A 9 -18.48 -1.69 -5.06
C GLY A 9 -17.18 -0.88 -5.09
N SER A 10 -17.22 0.38 -5.54
CA SER A 10 -16.07 1.27 -5.49
C SER A 10 -15.71 1.67 -4.06
N THR A 11 -16.68 2.06 -3.23
CA THR A 11 -16.39 2.37 -1.80
C THR A 11 -15.83 1.16 -1.05
N PHE A 12 -16.36 -0.04 -1.28
CA PHE A 12 -15.81 -1.25 -0.65
C PHE A 12 -14.39 -1.55 -1.15
N SER A 13 -14.14 -1.43 -2.45
CA SER A 13 -12.80 -1.64 -3.02
C SER A 13 -11.80 -0.60 -2.52
N GLU A 14 -12.21 0.65 -2.37
CA GLU A 14 -11.40 1.73 -1.80
C GLU A 14 -11.09 1.49 -0.33
N PHE A 15 -12.07 1.02 0.45
CA PHE A 15 -11.86 0.64 1.85
C PHE A 15 -10.84 -0.49 1.97
N VAL A 16 -11.04 -1.58 1.21
CA VAL A 16 -10.11 -2.71 1.17
C VAL A 16 -8.71 -2.28 0.71
N LEU A 17 -8.62 -1.40 -0.28
CA LEU A 17 -7.35 -0.84 -0.73
C LEU A 17 -6.67 -0.05 0.40
N GLY A 18 -7.42 0.79 1.13
CA GLY A 18 -6.92 1.53 2.29
C GLY A 18 -6.33 0.60 3.35
N GLU A 19 -7.04 -0.47 3.71
CA GLU A 19 -6.56 -1.45 4.69
C GLU A 19 -5.28 -2.17 4.23
N ARG A 20 -5.21 -2.54 2.95
CA ARG A 20 -4.00 -3.16 2.35
C ARG A 20 -2.82 -2.20 2.37
N LEU A 21 -3.04 -0.94 2.04
CA LEU A 21 -2.02 0.11 2.06
C LEU A 21 -1.54 0.41 3.48
N ALA A 22 -2.45 0.48 4.45
CA ALA A 22 -2.12 0.66 5.87
C ALA A 22 -1.28 -0.52 6.40
N ARG A 23 -1.63 -1.75 6.04
CA ARG A 23 -0.83 -2.95 6.36
C ARG A 23 0.57 -2.85 5.76
N ALA A 24 0.69 -2.53 4.47
CA ALA A 24 1.99 -2.38 3.82
C ALA A 24 2.85 -1.32 4.50
N HIS A 25 2.27 -0.18 4.87
CA HIS A 25 2.98 0.88 5.57
C HIS A 25 3.56 0.40 6.90
N ARG A 26 2.76 -0.30 7.73
CA ARG A 26 3.23 -0.86 9.01
C ARG A 26 4.43 -1.80 8.82
N LEU A 27 4.36 -2.67 7.82
CA LEU A 27 5.44 -3.61 7.50
C LEU A 27 6.69 -2.91 6.97
N LEU A 28 6.54 -1.81 6.23
CA LEU A 28 7.67 -1.02 5.72
C LEU A 28 8.42 -0.27 6.82
N THR A 29 7.70 0.14 7.86
CA THR A 29 8.27 0.87 9.01
C THR A 29 8.70 -0.04 10.16
N ASP A 30 8.47 -1.36 10.06
CA ASP A 30 8.86 -2.34 11.05
C ASP A 30 10.37 -2.63 10.97
N PRO A 31 11.17 -2.31 12.01
CA PRO A 31 12.61 -2.58 12.02
C PRO A 31 12.94 -4.07 11.83
N GLY A 32 12.06 -4.98 12.28
CA GLY A 32 12.21 -6.42 12.11
C GLY A 32 12.07 -6.90 10.67
N ARG A 33 11.56 -6.04 9.76
CA ARG A 33 11.34 -6.36 8.35
C ARG A 33 12.28 -5.64 7.39
N THR A 34 13.38 -5.08 7.91
CA THR A 34 14.39 -4.40 7.10
C THR A 34 14.95 -5.29 5.98
N ALA A 35 15.07 -6.60 6.22
CA ALA A 35 15.53 -7.59 5.23
C ALA A 35 14.45 -8.01 4.21
N SER A 36 13.16 -7.79 4.48
CA SER A 36 12.09 -8.17 3.56
C SER A 36 12.09 -7.23 2.35
N SER A 37 12.04 -7.76 1.13
CA SER A 37 11.94 -6.91 -0.07
C SER A 37 10.62 -6.13 -0.12
N ILE A 38 10.58 -5.01 -0.87
CA ILE A 38 9.34 -4.24 -1.07
C ILE A 38 8.27 -5.10 -1.76
N SER A 39 8.67 -5.98 -2.70
CA SER A 39 7.74 -6.88 -3.38
C SER A 39 7.13 -7.90 -2.42
N THR A 40 7.93 -8.49 -1.53
CA THR A 40 7.43 -9.38 -0.47
C THR A 40 6.36 -8.68 0.37
N ILE A 41 6.61 -7.43 0.80
CA ILE A 41 5.64 -6.68 1.59
C ILE A 41 4.36 -6.38 0.80
N ALA A 42 4.47 -6.05 -0.49
CA ALA A 42 3.31 -5.85 -1.36
C ALA A 42 2.45 -7.12 -1.43
N PHE A 43 3.07 -8.28 -1.67
CA PHE A 43 2.37 -9.57 -1.72
C PHE A 43 1.75 -9.96 -0.37
N GLU A 44 2.45 -9.75 0.75
CA GLU A 44 1.92 -9.99 2.10
C GLU A 44 0.78 -9.04 2.50
N SER A 45 0.72 -7.89 1.85
CA SER A 45 -0.40 -6.93 1.94
C SER A 45 -1.50 -7.25 0.92
N GLY A 46 -1.31 -8.32 0.15
CA GLY A 46 -2.25 -8.91 -0.79
C GLY A 46 -2.35 -8.20 -2.14
N PHE A 47 -1.33 -7.42 -2.53
CA PHE A 47 -1.21 -6.93 -3.90
C PHE A 47 -0.66 -8.03 -4.81
N GLY A 48 -1.29 -8.25 -5.96
CA GLY A 48 -0.78 -9.17 -6.99
C GLY A 48 0.10 -8.50 -8.05
N ASP A 49 0.07 -7.16 -8.13
CA ASP A 49 0.86 -6.37 -9.07
C ASP A 49 1.66 -5.29 -8.34
N LEU A 50 2.97 -5.34 -8.49
CA LEU A 50 3.90 -4.41 -7.84
C LEU A 50 3.76 -2.99 -8.40
N SER A 51 3.44 -2.86 -9.69
CA SER A 51 3.30 -1.56 -10.34
C SER A 51 2.08 -0.82 -9.81
N TYR A 52 0.95 -1.52 -9.66
CA TYR A 52 -0.28 -1.01 -9.05
C TYR A 52 -0.08 -0.66 -7.59
N PHE A 53 0.60 -1.51 -6.83
CA PHE A 53 0.99 -1.21 -5.45
C PHE A 53 1.77 0.11 -5.37
N ASN A 54 2.86 0.26 -6.13
CA ASN A 54 3.69 1.46 -6.08
C ASN A 54 2.91 2.73 -6.42
N ARG A 55 2.07 2.69 -7.47
CA ARG A 55 1.23 3.83 -7.87
C ARG A 55 0.21 4.22 -6.79
N THR A 56 -0.53 3.25 -6.27
CA THR A 56 -1.58 3.50 -5.27
C THR A 56 -1.00 3.90 -3.91
N PHE A 57 0.11 3.28 -3.50
CA PHE A 57 0.82 3.60 -2.28
C PHE A 57 1.33 5.04 -2.31
N ARG A 58 2.04 5.44 -3.38
CA ARG A 58 2.51 6.83 -3.53
C ARG A 58 1.35 7.82 -3.56
N ARG A 59 0.25 7.49 -4.24
CA ARG A 59 -0.95 8.35 -4.26
C ARG A 59 -1.56 8.52 -2.87
N HIS A 60 -1.53 7.49 -2.04
CA HIS A 60 -2.15 7.50 -0.71
C HIS A 60 -1.26 8.14 0.37
N PHE A 61 0.04 7.85 0.38
CA PHE A 61 0.99 8.32 1.40
C PHE A 61 1.87 9.50 0.96
N GLY A 62 1.83 9.88 -0.32
CA GLY A 62 2.68 10.95 -0.87
C GLY A 62 4.14 10.56 -1.10
N ALA A 63 4.57 9.37 -0.66
CA ALA A 63 5.93 8.86 -0.79
C ALA A 63 5.92 7.41 -1.30
N THR A 64 7.02 6.99 -1.93
CA THR A 64 7.21 5.62 -2.38
C THR A 64 7.49 4.67 -1.19
N PRO A 65 7.21 3.36 -1.34
CA PRO A 65 7.53 2.37 -0.32
C PRO A 65 9.01 2.39 0.12
N SER A 66 9.92 2.59 -0.84
CA SER A 66 11.36 2.68 -0.56
C SER A 66 11.74 3.94 0.23
N GLU A 67 11.10 5.08 -0.04
CA GLU A 67 11.31 6.32 0.72
C GLU A 67 10.80 6.18 2.16
N ILE A 68 9.61 5.60 2.36
CA ILE A 68 9.08 5.32 3.70
C ILE A 68 10.00 4.39 4.48
N ARG A 69 10.52 3.34 3.84
CA ARG A 69 11.45 2.40 4.47
C ARG A 69 12.80 3.02 4.82
N ALA A 70 13.35 3.86 3.94
CA ALA A 70 14.63 4.53 4.19
C ALA A 70 14.56 5.45 5.42
N GLY A 71 13.34 5.81 5.86
CA GLY A 71 13.11 6.73 6.96
C GLY A 71 13.49 8.17 6.57
N PRO A 72 13.16 9.16 7.41
CA PRO A 72 13.70 10.49 7.23
C PRO A 72 15.23 10.39 7.30
N ARG A 73 15.90 10.66 6.18
CA ARG A 73 17.33 10.95 6.18
C ARG A 73 17.51 12.16 7.09
N ARG A 74 17.91 11.92 8.33
CA ARG A 74 18.31 12.98 9.25
C ARG A 74 19.57 13.62 8.65
N SER A 75 19.39 14.77 7.99
CA SER A 75 20.46 15.74 7.81
C SER A 75 20.70 16.48 9.11
#